data_AF-A0AAE4V573-F1
#
_entry.id   AF-A0AAE4V573-F1
#
_cell.length_a   1.000
_cell.length_b   1.000
_cell.length_c   1.000
_cell.angle_alpha   90.00
_cell.angle_beta   90.00
_cell.angle_gamma   90.00
#
_symmetry.space_group_name_H-M   'P 1'
#
loop_
_entity.id
_entity.type
_entity.pdbx_description
1 polymer ?
#
loop_
_entity_poly.entity_id
_entity_poly.type
_entity_poly.pdbx_seq_one_letter_code
_entity_poly.pdbx_strand_id
1 'polypeptide(L)' 'MPDHPHHLINLAWQGRASCRGADTEIFFSPDGERGSTRAQRERAAKQICQDCPVLADCRAHAFT' A
#
# COMPACT_ATOMS: atom_id res chain seq x y z
N MET A 1 26.86 21.19 -3.61
CA MET A 1 25.53 20.95 -4.22
C MET A 1 24.54 20.81 -3.06
N PRO A 2 23.45 21.59 -3.05
CA PRO A 2 22.84 22.13 -1.84
C PRO A 2 21.98 21.13 -1.06
N ASP A 3 21.96 21.35 0.26
CA ASP A 3 20.88 21.08 1.20
C ASP A 3 19.48 20.91 0.57
N HIS A 4 18.85 19.77 0.84
CA HIS A 4 17.39 19.65 0.77
C HIS A 4 16.84 18.96 2.03
N PRO A 5 16.69 19.69 3.16
CA PRO A 5 16.14 19.14 4.40
C PRO A 5 14.60 19.10 4.40
N HIS A 6 13.94 18.91 3.25
CA HIS A 6 12.47 19.05 3.12
C HIS A 6 11.75 17.81 2.55
N HIS A 7 12.40 16.65 2.39
CA HIS A 7 11.74 15.44 1.87
C HIS A 7 11.56 14.30 2.90
N LEU A 8 11.68 14.59 4.20
CA LEU A 8 11.69 13.56 5.25
C LEU A 8 10.36 13.41 6.01
N ILE A 9 9.38 14.29 5.79
CA ILE A 9 8.12 14.26 6.55
C ILE A 9 7.03 13.47 5.81
N ASN A 10 7.03 13.43 4.47
CA ASN A 10 5.97 12.78 3.69
C ASN A 10 6.15 11.25 3.52
N LEU A 11 7.25 10.66 4.01
CA LEU A 11 7.54 9.22 3.88
C LEU A 11 7.45 8.47 5.22
N ALA A 12 7.35 9.18 6.35
CA ALA A 12 7.33 8.58 7.69
C ALA A 12 6.12 7.64 7.89
N TRP A 13 4.99 7.91 7.23
CA TRP A 13 3.81 7.07 7.31
C TRP A 13 4.02 5.73 6.59
N GLN A 14 4.75 5.68 5.47
CA GLN A 14 5.01 4.43 4.74
C GLN A 14 5.78 3.41 5.60
N GLY A 15 6.65 3.88 6.51
CA GLY A 15 7.37 3.02 7.45
C GLY A 15 6.46 2.30 8.46
N ARG A 16 5.25 2.84 8.71
CA ARG A 16 4.26 2.29 9.65
C ARG A 16 3.13 1.52 8.95
N ALA A 17 3.20 1.33 7.64
CA ALA A 17 2.18 0.62 6.88
C ALA A 17 2.17 -0.87 7.21
N SER A 18 0.99 -1.41 7.54
CA SER A 18 0.81 -2.84 7.83
C SER A 18 1.07 -3.74 6.62
N CYS A 19 0.96 -3.21 5.39
CA CYS A 19 1.32 -3.92 4.17
C CYS A 19 2.83 -3.98 3.91
N ARG A 20 3.65 -3.30 4.72
CA ARG A 20 5.11 -3.34 4.58
C ARG A 20 5.62 -4.76 4.83
N GLY A 21 6.28 -5.33 3.82
CA GLY A 21 6.80 -6.71 3.88
C GLY A 21 5.79 -7.79 3.52
N ALA A 22 4.54 -7.43 3.19
CA ALA A 22 3.62 -8.35 2.55
C ALA A 22 4.05 -8.63 1.10
N ASP A 23 3.65 -9.78 0.57
CA ASP A 23 3.88 -10.13 -0.83
C ASP A 23 3.18 -9.11 -1.75
N THR A 24 3.94 -8.56 -2.70
CA THR A 24 3.43 -7.58 -3.67
C THR A 24 2.33 -8.17 -4.55
N GLU A 25 2.33 -9.48 -4.82
CA GLU A 25 1.29 -10.14 -5.62
C GLU A 25 -0.10 -10.06 -4.96
N ILE A 26 -0.18 -9.79 -3.66
CA ILE A 26 -1.45 -9.55 -2.97
C ILE A 26 -2.08 -8.24 -3.46
N PHE A 27 -1.27 -7.23 -3.78
CA PHE A 27 -1.75 -5.90 -4.17
C PHE A 27 -1.83 -5.75 -5.70
N PHE A 28 -0.93 -6.40 -6.43
CA PHE A 28 -0.83 -6.33 -7.89
C PHE A 28 -1.17 -7.68 -8.52
N SER A 29 -2.25 -7.72 -9.30
CA SER A 29 -2.67 -8.94 -10.02
C SER A 29 -1.59 -9.40 -11.00
N PRO A 30 -1.31 -10.71 -11.09
CA PRO A 30 -0.58 -11.27 -12.23
C PRO A 30 -1.43 -11.23 -13.50
N ASP A 31 -0.78 -11.25 -14.66
CA ASP A 31 -1.46 -11.25 -15.96
C ASP A 31 -2.42 -12.45 -16.09
N GLY A 32 -3.64 -12.18 -16.57
CA GLY A 32 -4.64 -13.21 -16.80
C GLY A 32 -5.40 -13.70 -15.55
N GLU A 33 -5.26 -13.03 -14.40
CA GLU A 33 -6.08 -13.33 -13.21
C GLU A 33 -7.59 -13.24 -13.50
N ARG A 34 -8.37 -14.24 -13.06
CA ARG A 34 -9.82 -14.32 -13.33
C ARG A 34 -10.65 -14.35 -12.05
N GLY A 35 -11.86 -13.79 -12.16
CA GLY A 35 -13.01 -14.07 -11.31
C GLY A 35 -12.72 -14.27 -9.81
N SER A 36 -12.88 -15.51 -9.34
CA SER A 36 -12.77 -15.87 -7.93
C SER A 36 -11.36 -15.69 -7.35
N THR A 37 -10.31 -15.85 -8.15
CA THR A 37 -8.92 -15.60 -7.72
C THR A 37 -8.72 -14.13 -7.42
N ARG A 38 -9.18 -13.25 -8.31
CA ARG A 38 -9.19 -11.79 -8.09
C ARG A 38 -9.94 -11.42 -6.83
N ALA A 39 -11.15 -11.96 -6.63
CA ALA A 39 -11.95 -11.66 -5.45
C ALA A 39 -11.27 -12.10 -4.15
N GLN A 40 -10.57 -13.25 -4.15
CA GLN A 40 -9.80 -13.72 -3.00
C GLN A 40 -8.59 -12.82 -2.73
N ARG A 41 -7.83 -12.46 -3.76
CA ARG A 41 -6.69 -11.55 -3.65
C ARG A 41 -7.10 -10.19 -3.11
N GLU A 42 -8.16 -9.60 -3.66
CA GLU A 42 -8.70 -8.31 -3.18
C GLU A 42 -9.18 -8.39 -1.72
N ARG A 43 -9.78 -9.52 -1.31
CA ARG A 43 -10.18 -9.74 0.10
C ARG A 43 -8.95 -9.79 1.01
N ALA A 44 -7.91 -10.54 0.62
CA ALA A 44 -6.67 -10.62 1.39
C ALA A 44 -5.99 -9.24 1.52
N ALA A 45 -5.90 -8.47 0.42
CA ALA A 45 -5.36 -7.11 0.45
C ALA A 45 -6.18 -6.20 1.39
N LYS A 46 -7.51 -6.29 1.34
CA LYS A 46 -8.41 -5.51 2.21
C LYS A 46 -8.24 -5.87 3.68
N GLN A 47 -8.04 -7.15 4.02
CA GLN A 47 -7.80 -7.59 5.40
C GLN A 47 -6.51 -6.98 5.98
N ILE A 48 -5.45 -6.86 5.18
CA ILE A 48 -4.21 -6.21 5.61
C ILE A 48 -4.44 -4.72 5.86
N CYS A 49 -5.18 -4.06 4.96
CA CYS A 49 -5.39 -2.63 5.01
C CYS A 49 -6.45 -2.18 6.02
N GLN A 50 -7.35 -3.05 6.46
CA GLN A 50 -8.52 -2.67 7.27
C GLN A 50 -8.14 -1.98 8.60
N ASP A 51 -7.08 -2.46 9.24
CA ASP A 51 -6.60 -1.98 10.55
C ASP A 51 -5.26 -1.21 10.42
N CYS A 52 -4.89 -0.84 9.18
CA CYS A 52 -3.61 -0.19 8.92
C CYS A 52 -3.61 1.25 9.47
N PRO A 53 -2.64 1.62 10.35
CA PRO A 53 -2.64 2.93 11.04
C PRO A 53 -2.40 4.12 10.10
N VAL A 54 -2.00 3.86 8.86
CA VAL A 54 -1.70 4.87 7.84
C VAL A 54 -2.61 4.77 6.62
N LEU A 55 -3.77 4.11 6.74
CA LEU A 55 -4.73 3.93 5.64
C LEU A 55 -5.18 5.28 5.03
N ALA A 56 -5.37 6.30 5.86
CA ALA A 56 -5.77 7.63 5.41
C ALA A 56 -4.69 8.29 4.53
N ASP A 57 -3.45 8.34 5.02
CA ASP A 57 -2.30 8.89 4.26
C ASP A 57 -2.05 8.08 2.98
N CYS A 58 -2.13 6.75 3.06
CA CYS A 58 -1.97 5.85 1.92
C CYS A 58 -3.01 6.12 0.83
N ARG A 59 -4.27 6.35 1.20
CA ARG A 59 -5.35 6.67 0.25
C ARG A 59 -5.14 8.05 -0.36
N ALA A 60 -4.79 9.06 0.44
CA ALA A 60 -4.53 10.40 -0.05
C ALA A 60 -3.41 10.39 -1.09
N HIS A 61 -2.31 9.68 -0.80
CA HIS A 61 -1.18 9.54 -1.73
C HIS A 61 -1.54 8.82 -3.04
N ALA A 62 -2.46 7.85 -3.02
CA ALA A 62 -2.87 7.13 -4.24
C ALA A 62 -3.59 8.02 -5.27
N PHE A 63 -4.03 9.23 -4.86
CA PHE A 63 -4.73 10.19 -5.71
C PHE A 63 -3.91 11.46 -6.02
N THR A 64 -2.67 11.56 -5.53
CA THR A 64 -1.73 12.65 -5.90
C THR A 64 -0.96 12.29 -7.15
#